data_AF-A0A0Q9SI17-F1
#
_entry.id   AF-A0A0Q9SI17-F1
#
_cell.length_a   1.000
_cell.length_b   1.000
_cell.length_c   1.000
_cell.angle_alpha   90.00
_cell.angle_beta   90.00
_cell.angle_gamma   90.00
#
_symmetry.space_group_name_H-M   'P 1'
#
loop_
_entity.id
_entity.type
_entity.pdbx_description
1 polymer ?
#
loop_
_entity_poly.entity_id
_entity_poly.type
_entity_poly.pdbx_seq_one_letter_code
_entity_poly.pdbx_strand_id
1 'polypeptide(L)'
;MTVIERLYDNAWYVANASPGARDLLAADVTRAWMEREAAREDAERARSVASLSPARSALALSLGNSRQAGYDRARSRAAEAARCTDIVLGHAFSVKRDLHSSGAMAVEISSCTLLRRASLTAAGRGEHWSGLFHDPQNRHVGSFSTTLGTDPWDAFHQACEWIVTGQL
;
A
#
# COMPACT_ATOMS: atom_id res chain seq x y z
N MET A 1 21.12 7.32 -6.31
CA MET A 1 19.73 7.25 -5.84
C MET A 1 19.01 6.21 -6.69
N THR A 2 18.70 5.06 -6.11
CA THR A 2 18.24 3.84 -6.78
C THR A 2 16.72 3.84 -6.96
N VAL A 3 16.26 3.37 -8.13
CA VAL A 3 14.95 3.64 -8.78
C VAL A 3 13.72 3.06 -8.04
N ILE A 4 13.93 2.21 -7.04
CA ILE A 4 12.87 1.52 -6.28
C ILE A 4 12.62 2.16 -4.90
N GLU A 5 13.53 2.99 -4.40
CA GLU A 5 13.49 3.53 -3.03
C GLU A 5 12.65 4.82 -2.89
N ARG A 6 11.85 5.15 -3.90
CA ARG A 6 11.24 6.49 -4.11
C ARG A 6 9.86 6.47 -4.77
N LEU A 7 9.14 5.35 -4.71
CA LEU A 7 8.22 5.03 -5.80
C LEU A 7 6.95 5.90 -5.89
N TYR A 8 6.43 6.48 -4.81
CA TYR A 8 5.30 7.44 -4.89
C TYR A 8 5.33 8.50 -3.79
N ASP A 9 5.02 9.75 -4.15
CA ASP A 9 4.86 10.86 -3.20
C ASP A 9 3.59 10.73 -2.37
N ASN A 10 3.53 11.39 -1.20
CA ASN A 10 2.33 11.41 -0.36
C ASN A 10 1.08 11.89 -1.13
N ALA A 11 1.24 12.87 -2.03
CA ALA A 11 0.15 13.34 -2.89
C ALA A 11 -0.44 12.23 -3.78
N TRP A 12 0.39 11.31 -4.28
CA TRP A 12 -0.07 10.17 -5.07
C TRP A 12 -0.90 9.22 -4.20
N TYR A 13 -0.43 8.93 -2.98
CA TYR A 13 -1.18 8.06 -2.06
C TYR A 13 -2.50 8.68 -1.63
N VAL A 14 -2.54 9.98 -1.35
CA VAL A 14 -3.78 10.70 -1.02
C VAL A 14 -4.77 10.65 -2.19
N ALA A 15 -4.32 10.86 -3.43
CA ALA A 15 -5.18 10.78 -4.61
C ALA A 15 -5.75 9.36 -4.83
N ASN A 16 -4.95 8.33 -4.55
CA ASN A 16 -5.29 6.93 -4.82
C ASN A 16 -5.89 6.17 -3.63
N ALA A 17 -6.00 6.80 -2.46
CA ALA A 17 -6.68 6.23 -1.30
C ALA A 17 -8.21 6.26 -1.42
N SER A 18 -8.76 7.08 -2.33
CA SER A 18 -10.21 7.11 -2.57
C SER A 18 -10.72 5.83 -3.24
N PRO A 19 -11.94 5.35 -2.92
CA PRO A 19 -12.50 4.14 -3.55
C PRO A 19 -12.54 4.20 -5.08
N GLY A 20 -12.95 5.34 -5.66
CA GLY A 20 -13.01 5.50 -7.12
C GLY A 20 -11.64 5.45 -7.80
N ALA A 21 -10.59 5.95 -7.17
CA ALA A 21 -9.24 5.83 -7.72
C ALA A 21 -8.72 4.38 -7.66
N ARG A 22 -9.10 3.61 -6.63
CA ARG A 22 -8.78 2.19 -6.55
C ARG A 22 -9.48 1.37 -7.62
N ASP A 23 -10.73 1.70 -7.95
CA ASP A 23 -11.45 1.05 -9.05
C ASP A 23 -10.78 1.31 -10.40
N LEU A 24 -10.28 2.53 -10.63
CA LEU A 24 -9.48 2.87 -11.82
C LEU A 24 -8.18 2.06 -11.87
N LEU A 25 -7.46 1.94 -10.76
CA LEU A 25 -6.24 1.11 -10.69
C LEU A 25 -6.54 -0.37 -10.91
N ALA A 26 -7.65 -0.89 -10.40
CA ALA A 26 -8.08 -2.27 -10.64
C ALA A 26 -8.45 -2.52 -12.11
N ALA A 27 -9.11 -1.55 -12.75
CA ALA A 27 -9.40 -1.57 -14.18
C ALA A 27 -8.11 -1.54 -15.02
N ASP A 28 -7.11 -0.74 -14.62
CA ASP A 28 -5.81 -0.69 -15.30
C ASP A 28 -5.03 -2.00 -15.17
N VAL A 29 -5.06 -2.66 -14.01
CA VAL A 29 -4.49 -4.01 -13.83
C VAL A 29 -5.17 -5.01 -14.76
N THR A 30 -6.50 -4.94 -14.86
CA THR A 30 -7.29 -5.83 -15.71
C THR A 30 -6.95 -5.62 -17.19
N ARG A 31 -6.81 -4.36 -17.63
CA ARG A 31 -6.39 -4.02 -19.00
C ARG A 31 -4.99 -4.54 -19.30
N ALA A 32 -4.03 -4.30 -18.40
CA ALA A 32 -2.66 -4.78 -18.57
C ALA A 32 -2.56 -6.31 -18.58
N TRP A 33 -3.42 -6.99 -17.83
CA TRP A 33 -3.54 -8.46 -17.87
C TRP A 33 -4.07 -8.95 -19.22
N MET A 34 -5.12 -8.32 -19.78
CA MET A 34 -5.65 -8.67 -21.10
C MET A 34 -4.60 -8.48 -22.20
N GLU A 35 -3.84 -7.37 -22.16
CA GLU A 35 -2.75 -7.13 -23.13
C GLU A 35 -1.63 -8.15 -23.04
N ARG A 36 -1.29 -8.60 -21.82
CA ARG A 36 -0.32 -9.66 -21.58
C ARG A 36 -0.81 -10.99 -22.18
N GLU A 37 -2.07 -11.35 -21.95
CA GLU A 37 -2.60 -12.61 -22.44
C GLU A 37 -2.70 -12.63 -23.97
N ALA A 38 -3.16 -11.53 -24.58
CA ALA A 38 -3.16 -11.38 -26.03
C ALA A 38 -1.75 -11.50 -26.64
N ALA A 39 -0.74 -10.85 -26.03
CA ALA A 39 0.65 -10.94 -26.49
C ALA A 39 1.23 -12.36 -26.32
N ARG A 40 0.79 -13.09 -25.29
CA ARG A 40 1.19 -14.49 -25.07
C ARG A 40 0.60 -15.40 -26.14
N GLU A 41 -0.70 -15.26 -26.43
CA GLU A 41 -1.38 -16.03 -27.47
C GLU A 41 -0.78 -15.74 -28.86
N ASP A 42 -0.43 -14.49 -29.15
CA ASP A 42 0.29 -14.11 -30.38
C ASP A 42 1.67 -14.77 -30.46
N ALA A 43 2.42 -14.83 -29.36
CA ALA A 43 3.72 -15.50 -29.30
C ALA A 43 3.61 -17.03 -29.39
N GLU A 44 2.52 -17.63 -28.91
CA GLU A 44 2.22 -19.06 -29.07
C GLU A 44 1.84 -19.36 -30.53
N ARG A 45 1.00 -18.54 -31.17
CA ARG A 45 0.69 -18.63 -32.60
C ARG A 45 1.92 -18.45 -33.48
N ALA A 46 2.80 -17.52 -33.14
CA ALA A 46 4.05 -17.31 -33.89
C ALA A 46 5.01 -18.51 -33.83
N ARG A 47 4.87 -19.38 -32.82
CA ARG A 47 5.66 -20.61 -32.68
C ARG A 47 5.08 -21.80 -33.43
N SER A 48 3.76 -21.85 -33.64
CA SER A 48 3.09 -22.98 -34.30
C SER A 48 3.03 -22.85 -35.82
N VAL A 49 3.23 -21.64 -36.37
CA VAL A 49 3.25 -21.42 -37.83
C VAL A 49 4.64 -21.70 -38.40
N ALA A 50 4.75 -22.80 -39.15
CA ALA A 50 6.00 -23.34 -39.70
C ALA A 50 6.76 -22.43 -40.70
N SER A 51 6.22 -21.26 -41.06
CA SER A 51 6.78 -20.34 -42.05
C SER A 51 7.37 -19.04 -41.47
N LEU A 52 7.42 -18.89 -40.15
CA LEU A 52 7.94 -17.67 -39.52
C LEU A 52 9.45 -17.72 -39.31
N SER A 53 10.15 -16.64 -39.71
CA SER A 53 11.59 -16.51 -39.51
C SER A 53 11.94 -16.37 -38.01
N PRO A 54 13.12 -16.83 -37.57
CA PRO A 54 13.57 -16.70 -36.18
C PRO A 54 13.48 -15.27 -35.62
N ALA A 55 13.63 -14.26 -36.48
CA ALA A 55 13.52 -12.85 -36.12
C ALA A 55 12.08 -12.46 -35.70
N ARG A 56 11.04 -13.01 -36.33
CA ARG A 56 9.65 -12.75 -35.93
C ARG A 56 9.28 -13.44 -34.62
N SER A 57 9.78 -14.65 -34.39
CA SER A 57 9.61 -15.36 -33.12
C SER A 57 10.31 -14.65 -31.97
N ALA A 58 11.53 -14.13 -32.20
CA ALA A 58 12.25 -13.33 -31.22
C ALA A 58 11.52 -12.01 -30.88
N LEU A 59 10.94 -11.35 -31.88
CA LEU A 59 10.14 -10.12 -31.67
C LEU A 59 8.88 -10.41 -30.84
N ALA A 60 8.14 -11.49 -31.14
CA ALA A 60 6.94 -11.87 -30.39
C ALA A 60 7.26 -12.17 -28.92
N LEU A 61 8.38 -12.86 -28.64
CA LEU A 61 8.85 -13.12 -27.29
C LEU A 61 9.27 -11.83 -26.55
N SER A 62 9.95 -10.92 -27.24
CA SER A 62 10.35 -9.62 -26.69
C SER A 62 9.14 -8.78 -26.28
N LEU A 63 8.12 -8.73 -27.15
CA LEU A 63 6.86 -8.04 -26.87
C LEU A 63 6.13 -8.69 -25.68
N GLY A 64 6.04 -10.02 -25.62
CA GLY A 64 5.47 -10.75 -24.49
C GLY A 64 6.15 -10.39 -23.16
N ASN A 65 7.49 -10.38 -23.13
CA ASN A 65 8.25 -10.00 -21.94
C ASN A 65 8.00 -8.54 -21.52
N SER A 66 7.91 -7.61 -22.49
CA SER A 66 7.61 -6.20 -22.18
C SER A 66 6.21 -6.01 -21.59
N ARG A 67 5.21 -6.76 -22.08
CA ARG A 67 3.82 -6.71 -21.59
C ARG A 67 3.68 -7.37 -20.22
N GLN A 68 4.42 -8.45 -19.95
CA GLN A 68 4.54 -9.04 -18.62
C GLN A 68 5.07 -8.01 -17.60
N ALA A 69 6.16 -7.30 -17.93
CA ALA A 69 6.69 -6.24 -17.07
C ALA A 69 5.72 -5.05 -16.89
N GLY A 70 4.86 -4.78 -17.89
CA GLY A 70 3.76 -3.81 -17.79
C GLY A 70 2.71 -4.24 -16.76
N TYR A 71 2.26 -5.50 -16.84
CA TYR A 71 1.32 -6.09 -15.88
C TYR A 71 1.86 -6.11 -14.46
N ASP A 72 3.12 -6.52 -14.25
CA ASP A 72 3.71 -6.58 -12.91
C ASP A 72 3.82 -5.18 -12.27
N ARG A 73 4.10 -4.15 -13.07
CA ARG A 73 4.08 -2.75 -12.61
C ARG A 73 2.68 -2.27 -12.25
N ALA A 74 1.67 -2.57 -13.06
CA ALA A 74 0.28 -2.21 -12.77
C ALA A 74 -0.21 -2.91 -11.48
N ARG A 75 0.09 -4.20 -11.34
CA ARG A 75 -0.26 -4.99 -10.16
C ARG A 75 0.41 -4.46 -8.89
N SER A 76 1.70 -4.12 -8.98
CA SER A 76 2.42 -3.50 -7.87
C SER A 76 1.74 -2.20 -7.43
N ARG A 77 1.45 -1.27 -8.36
CA ARG A 77 0.75 -0.01 -8.08
C ARG A 77 -0.58 -0.19 -7.37
N ALA A 78 -1.41 -1.11 -7.87
CA ALA A 78 -2.71 -1.39 -7.25
C ALA A 78 -2.55 -1.95 -5.83
N ALA A 79 -1.57 -2.82 -5.60
CA ALA A 79 -1.26 -3.33 -4.27
C ALA A 79 -0.78 -2.22 -3.31
N GLU A 80 -0.01 -1.24 -3.79
CA GLU A 80 0.44 -0.12 -2.95
C GLU A 80 -0.71 0.82 -2.58
N ALA A 81 -1.58 1.16 -3.53
CA ALA A 81 -2.74 1.99 -3.27
C ALA A 81 -3.76 1.32 -2.33
N ALA A 82 -3.87 -0.02 -2.40
CA ALA A 82 -4.75 -0.78 -1.51
C ALA A 82 -4.29 -0.79 -0.04
N ARG A 83 -3.00 -0.57 0.23
CA ARG A 83 -2.50 -0.51 1.62
C ARG A 83 -2.99 0.74 2.36
N CYS A 84 -3.14 1.87 1.67
CA CYS A 84 -3.47 3.13 2.29
C CYS A 84 -4.99 3.32 2.34
N THR A 85 -5.58 3.07 3.51
CA THR A 85 -7.03 3.04 3.72
C THR A 85 -7.62 4.38 4.08
N ASP A 86 -6.91 5.14 4.93
CA ASP A 86 -7.42 6.36 5.57
C ASP A 86 -6.51 7.57 5.24
N ILE A 87 -7.10 8.76 5.16
CA ILE A 87 -6.37 10.03 4.99
C ILE A 87 -6.59 10.89 6.23
N VAL A 88 -5.52 11.27 6.92
CA VAL A 88 -5.56 12.11 8.12
C VAL A 88 -4.50 13.19 8.00
N LEU A 89 -4.84 14.46 8.31
CA LEU A 89 -3.91 15.60 8.22
C LEU A 89 -3.19 15.72 6.85
N GLY A 90 -3.83 15.30 5.76
CA GLY A 90 -3.23 15.31 4.42
C GLY A 90 -2.18 14.21 4.17
N HIS A 91 -2.08 13.21 5.06
CA HIS A 91 -1.22 12.04 4.91
C HIS A 91 -2.05 10.77 4.76
N ALA A 92 -1.56 9.86 3.92
CA ALA A 92 -2.17 8.56 3.71
C ALA A 92 -1.64 7.52 4.73
N PHE A 93 -2.56 6.83 5.38
CA PHE A 93 -2.29 5.83 6.41
C PHE A 93 -2.88 4.47 6.05
N SER A 94 -2.14 3.43 6.38
CA SER A 94 -2.64 2.06 6.46
C SER A 94 -3.12 1.81 7.88
N VAL A 95 -4.42 1.56 8.03
CA VAL A 95 -5.04 1.32 9.34
C VAL A 95 -5.67 -0.07 9.38
N LYS A 96 -5.24 -0.88 10.34
CA LYS A 96 -5.83 -2.20 10.63
C LYS A 96 -6.52 -2.15 11.99
N ARG A 97 -7.79 -2.51 12.04
CA ARG A 97 -8.61 -2.51 13.25
C ARG A 97 -9.07 -3.94 13.54
N ASP A 98 -8.61 -4.49 14.67
CA ASP A 98 -9.00 -5.81 15.15
C ASP A 98 -9.85 -5.64 16.41
N LEU A 99 -11.12 -6.08 16.34
CA LEU A 99 -12.06 -6.04 17.47
C LEU A 99 -12.27 -7.45 18.01
N HIS A 100 -11.93 -7.65 19.28
CA HIS A 100 -12.14 -8.92 19.95
C HIS A 100 -13.55 -9.00 20.55
N SER A 101 -14.09 -10.20 20.61
CA SER A 101 -15.38 -10.53 21.27
C SER A 101 -15.46 -10.11 22.74
N SER A 102 -14.32 -9.95 23.45
CA SER A 102 -14.26 -9.43 24.82
C SER A 102 -14.46 -7.91 24.92
N GLY A 103 -14.55 -7.20 23.79
CA GLY A 103 -14.57 -5.74 23.74
C GLY A 103 -13.19 -5.09 23.68
N ALA A 104 -12.11 -5.88 23.73
CA ALA A 104 -10.76 -5.38 23.49
C ALA A 104 -10.60 -4.96 22.02
N MET A 105 -9.96 -3.82 21.79
CA MET A 105 -9.71 -3.29 20.45
C MET A 105 -8.21 -3.04 20.26
N ALA A 106 -7.69 -3.46 19.12
CA ALA A 106 -6.34 -3.15 18.68
C ALA A 106 -6.40 -2.41 17.33
N VAL A 107 -5.66 -1.32 17.21
CA VAL A 107 -5.57 -0.51 16.00
C VAL A 107 -4.12 -0.30 15.64
N GLU A 108 -3.69 -0.82 14.50
CA GLU A 108 -2.36 -0.58 13.95
C GLU A 108 -2.43 0.53 12.92
N ILE A 109 -1.60 1.55 13.08
CA ILE A 109 -1.53 2.74 12.23
C ILE A 109 -0.11 2.85 11.71
N SER A 110 0.02 2.91 10.38
CA SER A 110 1.31 3.12 9.72
C SER A 110 1.15 4.14 8.59
N SER A 111 2.11 5.04 8.45
CA SER A 111 2.14 5.92 7.29
C SER A 111 2.59 5.15 6.06
N CYS A 112 2.00 5.46 4.91
CA CYS A 112 2.43 4.90 3.63
C CYS A 112 3.74 5.50 3.10
N THR A 113 4.18 6.62 3.66
CA THR A 113 5.39 7.35 3.21
C THR A 113 6.42 7.51 4.30
N LEU A 114 6.01 7.51 5.57
CA LEU A 114 6.90 7.62 6.72
C LEU A 114 7.13 6.23 7.34
N LEU A 115 8.29 6.04 7.96
CA LEU A 115 8.67 4.77 8.59
C LEU A 115 8.08 4.59 10.01
N ARG A 116 7.48 5.64 10.58
CA ARG A 116 6.88 5.62 11.92
C ARG A 116 5.58 4.82 11.93
N ARG A 117 5.33 4.14 13.05
CA ARG A 117 4.14 3.31 13.27
C ARG A 117 3.62 3.50 14.69
N ALA A 118 2.32 3.41 14.86
CA ALA A 118 1.65 3.42 16.16
C ALA A 118 0.74 2.19 16.26
N SER A 119 0.70 1.57 17.44
CA SER A 119 -0.23 0.51 17.79
C SER A 119 -1.03 0.97 18.99
N LEU A 120 -2.35 1.07 18.83
CA LEU A 120 -3.26 1.49 19.88
C LEU A 120 -4.01 0.28 20.40
N THR A 121 -4.14 0.16 21.72
CA THR A 121 -4.89 -0.91 22.37
C THR A 121 -5.80 -0.35 23.44
N ALA A 122 -6.99 -0.93 23.54
CA ALA A 122 -7.93 -0.73 24.63
C ALA A 122 -8.41 -2.11 25.10
N ALA A 123 -8.39 -2.37 26.41
CA ALA A 123 -8.77 -3.67 26.96
C ALA A 123 -10.30 -3.88 27.03
N GLY A 124 -11.10 -2.80 26.93
CA GLY A 124 -12.56 -2.86 26.86
C GLY A 124 -13.21 -1.57 26.34
N ARG A 125 -14.54 -1.60 26.17
CA ARG A 125 -15.32 -0.40 25.79
C ARG A 125 -15.26 0.66 26.89
N GLY A 126 -14.78 1.85 26.55
CA GLY A 126 -14.70 2.99 27.46
C GLY A 126 -13.48 3.00 28.38
N GLU A 127 -12.56 2.06 28.20
CA GLU A 127 -11.28 2.07 28.90
C GLU A 127 -10.28 3.02 28.23
N HIS A 128 -9.17 3.27 28.93
CA HIS A 128 -8.12 4.13 28.42
C HIS A 128 -7.39 3.45 27.26
N TRP A 129 -7.18 4.21 26.19
CA TRP A 129 -6.36 3.85 25.07
C TRP A 129 -4.89 3.98 25.43
N SER A 130 -4.14 2.92 25.18
CA SER A 130 -2.69 2.91 25.28
C SER A 130 -2.10 2.86 23.89
N GLY A 131 -1.16 3.74 23.59
CA GLY A 131 -0.44 3.77 22.32
C GLY A 131 1.01 3.33 22.50
N LEU A 132 1.44 2.36 21.69
CA LEU A 132 2.84 1.99 21.49
C LEU A 132 3.32 2.63 20.18
N PHE A 133 4.26 3.55 20.31
CA PHE A 133 4.79 4.36 19.23
C PHE A 133 6.19 3.88 18.88
N HIS A 134 6.44 3.65 17.59
CA HIS A 134 7.72 3.12 17.09
C HIS A 134 8.32 4.04 16.03
N ASP A 135 9.46 4.65 16.34
CA ASP A 135 10.21 5.51 15.43
C ASP A 135 11.59 4.88 15.13
N PRO A 136 11.76 4.26 13.95
CA PRO A 136 13.03 3.66 13.57
C PRO A 136 14.14 4.69 13.28
N GLN A 137 13.80 5.97 13.11
CA GLN A 137 14.77 7.03 12.84
C GLN A 137 15.28 7.68 14.13
N ASN A 138 14.61 7.46 15.26
CA ASN A 138 15.01 8.02 16.53
C ASN A 138 16.19 7.22 17.11
N ARG A 139 17.35 7.88 17.23
CA ARG A 139 18.61 7.26 17.71
C ARG A 139 18.61 6.92 19.20
N HIS A 140 17.67 7.47 19.98
CA HIS A 140 17.69 7.38 21.44
C HIS A 140 16.58 6.51 22.01
N VAL A 141 15.40 6.50 21.41
CA VAL A 141 14.25 5.71 21.85
C VAL A 141 13.53 5.18 20.61
N GLY A 142 13.75 3.91 20.29
CA GLY A 142 13.14 3.27 19.11
C GLY A 142 11.64 3.00 19.27
N SER A 143 11.16 2.87 20.51
CA SER A 143 9.74 2.79 20.83
C SER A 143 9.42 3.30 22.23
N PHE A 144 8.22 3.85 22.42
CA PHE A 144 7.71 4.25 23.73
C PHE A 144 6.20 4.03 23.81
N SER A 145 5.68 3.87 25.03
CA SER A 145 4.26 3.71 25.29
C SER A 145 3.70 4.91 26.05
N THR A 146 2.50 5.37 25.70
CA THR A 146 1.79 6.42 26.45
C THR A 146 0.28 6.18 26.44
N THR A 147 -0.43 6.80 27.38
CA THR A 147 -1.90 6.75 27.48
C THR A 147 -2.49 7.94 26.72
N LEU A 148 -3.46 7.69 25.83
CA LEU A 148 -4.03 8.67 24.90
C LEU A 148 -5.42 9.16 25.31
N GLY A 149 -5.91 8.76 26.49
CA GLY A 149 -7.24 9.10 27.00
C GLY A 149 -8.28 8.01 26.74
N THR A 150 -9.56 8.36 26.77
CA THR A 150 -10.68 7.41 26.67
C THR A 150 -11.47 7.52 25.36
N ASP A 151 -11.30 8.61 24.60
CA ASP A 151 -11.94 8.78 23.31
C ASP A 151 -11.14 8.06 22.19
N PRO A 152 -11.72 7.05 21.51
CA PRO A 152 -11.06 6.36 20.41
C PRO A 152 -10.72 7.26 19.22
N TRP A 153 -11.52 8.30 18.96
CA TRP A 153 -11.29 9.18 17.82
C TRP A 153 -10.10 10.11 18.08
N ASP A 154 -10.05 10.70 19.28
CA ASP A 154 -8.94 11.54 19.70
C ASP A 154 -7.63 10.75 19.78
N ALA A 155 -7.66 9.54 20.38
CA ALA A 155 -6.49 8.66 20.44
C ALA A 155 -5.95 8.29 19.04
N PHE A 156 -6.85 8.04 18.07
CA PHE A 156 -6.47 7.79 16.69
C PHE A 156 -5.83 9.03 16.04
N HIS A 157 -6.40 10.21 16.26
CA HIS A 157 -5.88 11.46 15.70
C HIS A 157 -4.52 11.84 16.28
N GLN A 158 -4.35 11.75 17.60
CA GLN A 158 -3.06 11.98 18.27
C GLN A 158 -1.99 11.03 17.74
N ALA A 159 -2.35 9.76 17.51
CA ALA A 159 -1.41 8.80 16.95
C ALA A 159 -1.02 9.12 15.50
N CYS A 160 -1.97 9.54 14.66
CA CYS A 160 -1.70 10.00 13.30
C CYS A 160 -0.84 11.28 13.31
N GLU A 161 -1.12 12.22 14.19
CA GLU A 161 -0.34 13.45 14.35
C GLU A 161 1.10 13.14 14.73
N TRP A 162 1.32 12.28 15.73
CA TRP A 162 2.66 11.86 16.11
C TRP A 162 3.43 11.18 14.98
N ILE A 163 2.76 10.36 14.15
CA ILE A 163 3.43 9.74 12.99
C ILE A 163 3.97 10.82 12.04
N VAL A 164 3.21 11.90 11.84
CA VAL A 164 3.57 13.02 10.94
C VAL A 164 4.62 13.94 11.57
N THR A 165 4.36 14.44 12.77
CA THR A 165 5.15 15.49 13.43
C THR A 165 6.29 14.95 14.30
N GLY A 166 6.15 13.71 14.78
CA GLY A 166 7.03 13.13 15.80
C GLY A 166 6.76 13.65 17.22
N GLN A 167 5.69 14.43 17.41
CA GLN A 167 5.34 15.05 18.69
C GLN A 167 3.97 14.55 19.16
N LEU A 168 3.83 14.38 20.47
CA LEU A 168 2.66 13.86 21.17
C LEU A 168 2.21 14.89 22.21
#